data_AF-A0A7C2AK06-F1
#
_entry.id   AF-A0A7C2AK06-F1
#
_cell.length_a   1.000
_cell.length_b   1.000
_cell.length_c   1.000
_cell.angle_alpha   90.00
_cell.angle_beta   90.00
_cell.angle_gamma   90.00
#
_symmetry.space_group_name_H-M   'P 1'
#
loop_
_entity.id
_entity.type
_entity.pdbx_description
1 polymer ?
#
loop_
_entity_poly.entity_id
_entity_poly.type
_entity_poly.pdbx_seq_one_letter_code
_entity_poly.pdbx_strand_id
1 'polypeptide(L)'
;MINFSTGQTSSDFSLLDWIKELSKISPDYIELGFTRAERIPKFIDLKTRSLLKGFKEVFIHAPVQLKDKWCNYPSAATDTFIKTLQELSEADNVTSVLFHPDIVKDFSYLNNLFGEKLSFENMDNKKDFGNRVKDMITVFEKSPQAKWVCDVNHIYTNDPTLKSAAAWHSEFKDRLRYYHLSAFGGFHSLFIDTHEDEIVEGILDPNKPIIHEGFNMPEQIEKLQREKEYILKLMSK
;
A
#
# COMPACT_ATOMS: atom_id res chain seq x y z
N MET A 1 -12.48 5.07 5.99
CA MET A 1 -12.87 3.65 6.24
C MET A 1 -11.60 2.82 6.37
N ILE A 2 -11.38 2.13 7.51
CA ILE A 2 -10.18 1.30 7.73
C ILE A 2 -10.35 -0.08 7.11
N ASN A 3 -9.38 -0.46 6.28
CA ASN A 3 -9.26 -1.73 5.58
C ASN A 3 -7.82 -2.25 5.71
N PHE A 4 -7.50 -3.41 5.13
CA PHE A 4 -6.22 -4.09 5.36
C PHE A 4 -5.56 -4.52 4.05
N SER A 5 -4.22 -4.51 4.05
CA SER A 5 -3.42 -5.17 3.02
C SER A 5 -3.26 -6.65 3.34
N THR A 6 -3.06 -7.52 2.35
CA THR A 6 -2.65 -8.92 2.60
C THR A 6 -1.22 -9.02 3.17
N GLY A 7 -0.55 -7.89 3.38
CA GLY A 7 0.63 -7.73 4.21
C GLY A 7 1.80 -8.62 3.83
N GLN A 8 2.66 -8.90 4.82
CA GLN A 8 3.72 -9.88 4.66
C GLN A 8 3.17 -11.30 4.87
N THR A 9 2.77 -11.97 3.80
CA THR A 9 2.31 -13.37 3.86
C THR A 9 3.40 -14.27 4.47
N SER A 10 3.06 -14.99 5.54
CA SER A 10 3.82 -16.15 6.01
C SER A 10 3.65 -17.30 4.99
N SER A 11 4.63 -18.21 4.89
CA SER A 11 4.68 -19.26 3.86
C SER A 11 3.49 -20.21 3.87
N ASP A 12 2.76 -20.26 4.99
CA ASP A 12 1.79 -21.32 5.28
C ASP A 12 0.33 -20.84 5.10
N PHE A 13 0.09 -19.55 4.83
CA PHE A 13 -1.25 -18.98 4.63
C PHE A 13 -1.43 -18.49 3.20
N SER A 14 -2.33 -19.13 2.44
CA SER A 14 -2.52 -18.83 1.02
C SER A 14 -3.15 -17.44 0.80
N LEU A 15 -2.89 -16.83 -0.37
CA LEU A 15 -3.50 -15.54 -0.73
C LEU A 15 -5.05 -15.60 -0.67
N LEU A 16 -5.63 -16.74 -1.06
CA LEU A 16 -7.08 -16.95 -0.98
C LEU A 16 -7.58 -16.91 0.46
N ASP A 17 -6.88 -17.56 1.38
CA ASP A 17 -7.26 -17.60 2.80
C ASP A 17 -7.14 -16.21 3.42
N TRP A 18 -6.08 -15.47 3.08
CA TRP A 18 -5.91 -14.06 3.45
C TRP A 18 -7.10 -13.20 3.03
N ILE A 19 -7.45 -13.22 1.74
CA ILE A 19 -8.55 -12.40 1.23
C ILE A 19 -9.87 -12.82 1.90
N LYS A 20 -10.06 -14.12 2.14
CA LYS A 20 -11.29 -14.65 2.76
C LYS A 20 -11.46 -14.15 4.19
N GLU A 21 -10.39 -14.15 4.97
CA GLU A 21 -10.42 -13.64 6.33
C GLU A 21 -10.58 -12.12 6.37
N LEU A 22 -9.83 -11.38 5.55
CA LEU A 22 -9.93 -9.92 5.50
C LEU A 22 -11.32 -9.44 5.03
N SER A 23 -11.96 -10.17 4.11
CA SER A 23 -13.32 -9.84 3.64
C SER A 23 -14.38 -9.82 4.74
N LYS A 24 -14.16 -10.54 5.86
CA LYS A 24 -15.06 -10.55 7.02
C LYS A 24 -14.94 -9.29 7.88
N ILE A 25 -13.77 -8.64 7.84
CA ILE A 25 -13.42 -7.50 8.72
C ILE A 25 -13.52 -6.18 7.95
N SER A 26 -13.15 -6.20 6.66
CA SER A 26 -13.05 -5.04 5.79
C SER A 26 -13.57 -5.39 4.39
N PRO A 27 -14.90 -5.29 4.19
CA PRO A 27 -15.53 -5.80 2.96
C PRO A 27 -15.39 -4.84 1.75
N ASP A 28 -15.06 -3.57 1.98
CA ASP A 28 -15.13 -2.55 0.93
C ASP A 28 -13.84 -2.47 0.11
N TYR A 29 -12.68 -2.46 0.76
CA TYR A 29 -11.38 -2.28 0.11
C TYR A 29 -10.38 -3.33 0.58
N ILE A 30 -9.47 -3.70 -0.31
CA ILE A 30 -8.33 -4.56 0.03
C ILE A 30 -7.12 -4.17 -0.81
N GLU A 31 -5.95 -4.31 -0.23
CA GLU A 31 -4.71 -4.28 -0.99
C GLU A 31 -4.06 -5.67 -1.06
N LEU A 32 -3.62 -6.05 -2.27
CA LEU A 32 -2.78 -7.21 -2.49
C LEU A 32 -1.31 -6.80 -2.30
N GLY A 33 -0.78 -7.09 -1.13
CA GLY A 33 0.59 -6.77 -0.71
C GLY A 33 1.63 -7.71 -1.32
N PHE A 34 2.20 -7.37 -2.48
CA PHE A 34 3.28 -8.16 -3.10
C PHE A 34 4.67 -7.58 -2.88
N THR A 35 4.96 -7.00 -1.72
CA THR A 35 6.26 -6.38 -1.40
C THR A 35 7.49 -7.24 -1.72
N ARG A 36 7.33 -8.58 -1.76
CA ARG A 36 8.30 -9.55 -2.27
C ARG A 36 7.79 -10.25 -3.52
N ALA A 37 8.63 -10.34 -4.56
CA ALA A 37 8.24 -10.90 -5.85
C ALA A 37 7.83 -12.38 -5.78
N GLU A 38 8.43 -13.15 -4.86
CA GLU A 38 8.11 -14.56 -4.64
C GLU A 38 6.67 -14.78 -4.17
N ARG A 39 6.00 -13.73 -3.68
CA ARG A 39 4.61 -13.76 -3.24
C ARG A 39 3.61 -13.57 -4.38
N ILE A 40 4.06 -13.12 -5.55
CA ILE A 40 3.18 -13.02 -6.70
C ILE A 40 2.80 -14.45 -7.12
N PRO A 41 1.51 -14.81 -7.07
CA PRO A 41 1.10 -16.14 -7.49
C PRO A 41 1.30 -16.28 -9.00
N LYS A 42 1.70 -17.48 -9.45
CA LYS A 42 1.89 -17.77 -10.88
C LYS A 42 0.60 -17.57 -11.69
N PHE A 43 -0.54 -17.80 -11.06
CA PHE A 43 -1.87 -17.54 -11.61
C PHE A 43 -2.84 -17.25 -10.46
N ILE A 44 -3.86 -16.44 -10.74
CA ILE A 44 -4.94 -16.14 -9.80
C ILE A 44 -6.12 -17.02 -10.17
N ASP A 45 -6.42 -17.99 -9.30
CA ASP A 45 -7.48 -18.95 -9.55
C ASP A 45 -8.89 -18.31 -9.56
N LEU A 46 -9.87 -19.04 -10.08
CA LEU A 46 -11.24 -18.54 -10.22
C LEU A 46 -11.89 -18.20 -8.86
N LYS A 47 -11.52 -18.90 -7.78
CA LYS A 47 -12.07 -18.66 -6.44
C LYS A 47 -11.57 -17.32 -5.91
N THR A 48 -10.26 -17.06 -6.06
CA THR A 48 -9.61 -15.81 -5.68
C THR A 48 -10.19 -14.66 -6.49
N ARG A 49 -10.32 -14.80 -7.82
CA ARG A 49 -10.97 -13.79 -8.67
C ARG A 49 -12.40 -13.51 -8.23
N SER A 50 -13.17 -14.55 -7.93
CA SER A 50 -14.56 -14.39 -7.49
C SER A 50 -14.66 -13.65 -6.15
N LEU A 51 -13.74 -13.90 -5.23
CA LEU A 51 -13.72 -13.24 -3.93
C LEU A 51 -13.30 -11.77 -4.05
N LEU A 52 -12.32 -11.48 -4.91
CA LEU A 52 -11.88 -10.10 -5.19
C LEU A 52 -13.01 -9.24 -5.75
N LYS A 53 -13.94 -9.80 -6.54
CA LYS A 53 -15.12 -9.08 -7.04
C LYS A 53 -16.08 -8.61 -5.93
N GLY A 54 -15.97 -9.16 -4.73
CA GLY A 54 -16.77 -8.72 -3.58
C GLY A 54 -16.34 -7.37 -3.02
N PHE A 55 -15.11 -6.93 -3.30
CA PHE A 55 -14.59 -5.63 -2.87
C PHE A 55 -14.98 -4.54 -3.87
N LYS A 56 -15.34 -3.36 -3.34
CA LYS A 56 -15.61 -2.17 -4.13
C LYS A 56 -14.40 -1.76 -4.95
N GLU A 57 -13.21 -1.78 -4.33
CA GLU A 57 -11.94 -1.57 -5.03
C GLU A 57 -10.85 -2.48 -4.46
N VAL A 58 -9.95 -2.87 -5.35
CA VAL A 58 -8.73 -3.64 -5.07
C VAL A 58 -7.53 -2.80 -5.45
N PHE A 59 -6.54 -2.77 -4.57
CA PHE A 59 -5.24 -2.15 -4.80
C PHE A 59 -4.17 -3.24 -4.90
N ILE A 60 -3.10 -2.96 -5.62
CA ILE A 60 -1.97 -3.87 -5.77
C ILE A 60 -0.72 -3.13 -5.34
N HIS A 61 -0.01 -3.64 -4.35
CA HIS A 61 1.33 -3.18 -4.01
C HIS A 61 2.35 -4.00 -4.79
N ALA A 62 3.08 -3.37 -5.71
CA ALA A 62 4.10 -4.05 -6.50
C ALA A 62 5.32 -4.45 -5.65
N PRO A 63 6.10 -5.47 -6.05
CA PRO A 63 7.29 -5.86 -5.32
C PRO A 63 8.36 -4.78 -5.23
N VAL A 64 8.92 -4.66 -4.03
CA VAL A 64 10.07 -3.80 -3.76
C VAL A 64 11.34 -4.64 -3.59
N GLN A 65 11.18 -5.91 -3.25
CA GLN A 65 12.28 -6.86 -3.05
C GLN A 65 12.10 -8.12 -3.89
N LEU A 66 13.24 -8.59 -4.39
CA LEU A 66 13.51 -9.97 -4.75
C LEU A 66 14.20 -10.64 -3.54
N LYS A 67 14.34 -11.97 -3.57
CA LYS A 67 14.95 -12.77 -2.49
C LYS A 67 16.17 -12.13 -1.82
N ASP A 68 17.13 -11.66 -2.62
CA ASP A 68 18.43 -11.20 -2.13
C ASP A 68 18.76 -9.74 -2.54
N LYS A 69 17.81 -9.00 -3.14
CA LYS A 69 18.07 -7.64 -3.64
C LYS A 69 16.80 -6.82 -3.85
N TRP A 70 16.94 -5.49 -3.89
CA TRP A 70 15.85 -4.60 -4.28
C TRP A 70 15.48 -4.74 -5.77
N CYS A 71 14.20 -4.57 -6.06
CA CYS A 71 13.69 -4.49 -7.43
C CYS A 71 14.22 -3.24 -8.14
N ASN A 72 14.24 -3.26 -9.47
CA ASN A 72 14.39 -2.08 -10.31
C ASN A 72 13.44 -2.20 -11.49
N TYR A 73 12.66 -1.15 -11.77
CA TYR A 73 11.68 -1.15 -12.86
C TYR A 73 12.09 -0.19 -13.98
N PRO A 74 12.22 -0.65 -15.24
CA PRO A 74 12.25 -2.05 -15.68
C PRO A 74 13.58 -2.74 -15.38
N SER A 75 13.57 -4.07 -15.35
CA SER A 75 14.74 -4.94 -15.40
C SER A 75 14.34 -6.35 -15.82
N ALA A 76 15.30 -7.15 -16.32
CA ALA A 76 15.05 -8.54 -16.68
C ALA A 76 14.49 -9.38 -15.52
N ALA A 77 14.78 -9.00 -14.26
CA ALA A 77 14.23 -9.68 -13.09
C ALA A 77 12.75 -9.31 -12.85
N THR A 78 12.39 -8.02 -12.93
CA THR A 78 11.00 -7.58 -12.74
C THR A 78 10.09 -7.99 -13.91
N ASP A 79 10.65 -8.15 -15.11
CA ASP A 79 9.91 -8.64 -16.28
C ASP A 79 9.29 -10.03 -16.08
N THR A 80 9.82 -10.82 -15.14
CA THR A 80 9.32 -12.16 -14.81
C THR A 80 7.94 -12.15 -14.16
N PHE A 81 7.53 -11.05 -13.52
CA PHE A 81 6.25 -10.94 -12.81
C PHE A 81 5.43 -9.70 -13.18
N ILE A 82 6.01 -8.74 -13.92
CA ILE A 82 5.29 -7.52 -14.34
C ILE A 82 4.03 -7.86 -15.15
N LYS A 83 4.09 -8.94 -15.97
CA LYS A 83 2.94 -9.43 -16.74
C LYS A 83 1.81 -9.89 -15.84
N THR A 84 2.13 -10.59 -14.75
CA THR A 84 1.12 -11.00 -13.76
C THR A 84 0.47 -9.80 -13.10
N LEU A 85 1.24 -8.75 -12.78
CA LEU A 85 0.69 -7.50 -12.24
C LEU A 85 -0.22 -6.80 -13.27
N GLN A 86 0.17 -6.79 -14.54
CA GLN A 86 -0.63 -6.25 -15.63
C GLN A 86 -1.96 -7.02 -15.77
N GLU A 87 -1.91 -8.36 -15.88
CA GLU A 87 -3.10 -9.21 -15.96
C GLU A 87 -4.03 -9.05 -14.75
N LEU A 88 -3.46 -8.93 -13.55
CA LEU A 88 -4.22 -8.62 -12.34
C LEU A 88 -4.90 -7.26 -12.44
N SER A 89 -4.18 -6.26 -12.94
CA SER A 89 -4.68 -4.90 -13.09
C SER A 89 -5.77 -4.76 -14.15
N GLU A 90 -6.00 -5.75 -15.01
CA GLU A 90 -7.09 -5.72 -16.00
C GLU A 90 -8.48 -5.90 -15.37
N ALA A 91 -8.57 -6.41 -14.13
CA ALA A 91 -9.84 -6.52 -13.44
C ALA A 91 -10.47 -5.13 -13.18
N ASP A 92 -11.77 -5.00 -13.44
CA ASP A 92 -12.49 -3.71 -13.40
C ASP A 92 -12.41 -3.01 -12.03
N ASN A 93 -12.41 -3.79 -10.94
CA ASN A 93 -12.33 -3.25 -9.59
C ASN A 93 -10.90 -3.06 -9.09
N VAL A 94 -9.88 -3.45 -9.88
CA VAL A 94 -8.49 -3.05 -9.59
C VAL A 94 -8.26 -1.65 -10.10
N THR A 95 -8.01 -0.73 -9.17
CA THR A 95 -7.97 0.71 -9.45
C THR A 95 -6.64 1.38 -9.11
N SER A 96 -5.71 0.65 -8.53
CA SER A 96 -4.37 1.13 -8.20
C SER A 96 -3.35 0.01 -8.29
N VAL A 97 -2.21 0.30 -8.92
CA VAL A 97 -0.97 -0.48 -8.87
C VAL A 97 0.12 0.44 -8.35
N LEU A 98 0.48 0.23 -7.09
CA LEU A 98 1.39 1.04 -6.31
C LEU A 98 2.84 0.59 -6.51
N PHE A 99 3.73 1.56 -6.72
CA PHE A 99 5.18 1.35 -6.76
C PHE A 99 5.87 2.33 -5.81
N HIS A 100 7.01 1.92 -5.28
CA HIS A 100 7.93 2.85 -4.63
C HIS A 100 8.73 3.60 -5.72
N PRO A 101 8.84 4.93 -5.65
CA PRO A 101 9.51 5.72 -6.68
C PRO A 101 11.04 5.57 -6.70
N ASP A 102 11.67 5.20 -5.57
CA ASP A 102 13.13 5.07 -5.45
C ASP A 102 13.72 3.92 -6.30
N ILE A 103 12.89 2.93 -6.65
CA ILE A 103 13.26 1.76 -7.44
C ILE A 103 12.82 1.84 -8.90
N VAL A 104 12.27 2.97 -9.35
CA VAL A 104 11.86 3.19 -10.75
C VAL A 104 13.00 3.85 -11.53
N LYS A 105 13.53 3.13 -12.52
CA LYS A 105 14.57 3.62 -13.45
C LYS A 105 13.97 4.30 -14.67
N ASP A 106 12.79 3.84 -15.11
CA ASP A 106 12.06 4.45 -16.22
C ASP A 106 10.57 4.58 -15.86
N PHE A 107 10.14 5.82 -15.63
CA PHE A 107 8.74 6.14 -15.34
C PHE A 107 7.86 5.95 -16.58
N SER A 108 8.38 6.15 -17.79
CA SER A 108 7.62 5.99 -19.02
C SER A 108 7.19 4.54 -19.24
N TYR A 109 8.04 3.59 -18.83
CA TYR A 109 7.72 2.17 -18.82
C TYR A 109 6.48 1.87 -17.96
N LEU A 110 6.44 2.34 -16.71
CA LEU A 110 5.28 2.13 -15.83
C LEU A 110 4.04 2.90 -16.31
N ASN A 111 4.22 4.12 -16.84
CA ASN A 111 3.13 4.90 -17.41
C ASN A 111 2.42 4.13 -18.54
N ASN A 112 3.18 3.52 -19.44
CA ASN A 112 2.64 2.75 -20.56
C ASN A 112 1.91 1.48 -20.12
N LEU A 113 2.35 0.85 -19.03
CA LEU A 113 1.77 -0.40 -18.53
C LEU A 113 0.48 -0.18 -17.75
N PHE A 114 0.45 0.83 -16.86
CA PHE A 114 -0.63 0.97 -15.87
C PHE A 114 -1.49 2.21 -16.09
N GLY A 115 -1.05 3.19 -16.89
CA GLY A 115 -1.82 4.39 -17.20
C GLY A 115 -2.35 5.07 -15.94
N GLU A 116 -3.66 5.27 -15.88
CA GLU A 116 -4.37 5.91 -14.76
C GLU A 116 -4.43 5.05 -13.48
N LYS A 117 -4.16 3.75 -13.58
CA LYS A 117 -4.07 2.86 -12.41
C LYS A 117 -2.73 2.99 -11.69
N LEU A 118 -1.75 3.71 -12.25
CA LEU A 118 -0.44 3.87 -11.62
C LEU A 118 -0.53 4.75 -10.37
N SER A 119 0.07 4.29 -9.27
CA SER A 119 0.23 5.07 -8.05
C SER A 119 1.66 5.01 -7.52
N PHE A 120 2.06 6.07 -6.81
CA PHE A 120 3.35 6.14 -6.11
C PHE A 120 3.18 6.48 -4.64
N GLU A 121 3.99 5.83 -3.81
CA GLU A 121 4.07 6.06 -2.36
C GLU A 121 5.16 7.09 -2.01
N ASN A 122 4.93 7.90 -0.97
CA ASN A 122 6.03 8.65 -0.34
C ASN A 122 6.87 7.73 0.56
N MET A 123 8.18 7.93 0.60
CA MET A 123 9.13 7.00 1.22
C MET A 123 9.59 7.39 2.63
N ASP A 124 10.07 6.41 3.40
CA ASP A 124 10.65 6.62 4.73
C ASP A 124 12.01 7.35 4.72
N ASN A 125 12.52 7.64 5.92
CA ASN A 125 13.78 8.33 6.12
C ASN A 125 15.04 7.52 5.75
N LYS A 126 14.91 6.24 5.36
CA LYS A 126 16.00 5.37 4.93
C LYS A 126 16.20 5.41 3.41
N LYS A 127 15.29 6.08 2.67
CA LYS A 127 15.38 6.25 1.22
C LYS A 127 15.93 7.63 0.87
N ASP A 128 16.76 7.68 -0.18
CA ASP A 128 17.34 8.93 -0.67
C ASP A 128 16.40 9.71 -1.62
N PHE A 129 15.32 9.07 -2.08
CA PHE A 129 14.36 9.63 -3.03
C PHE A 129 12.93 9.25 -2.65
N GLY A 130 11.98 10.16 -2.91
CA GLY A 130 10.55 9.97 -2.62
C GLY A 130 10.14 10.29 -1.19
N ASN A 131 11.09 10.62 -0.30
CA ASN A 131 10.81 10.94 1.12
C ASN A 131 10.55 12.43 1.38
N ARG A 132 10.60 13.28 0.35
CA ARG A 132 10.31 14.72 0.44
C ARG A 132 9.30 15.11 -0.63
N VAL A 133 8.49 16.13 -0.33
CA VAL A 133 7.50 16.70 -1.26
C VAL A 133 8.13 17.01 -2.63
N LYS A 134 9.30 17.65 -2.65
CA LYS A 134 10.02 17.99 -3.91
C LYS A 134 10.38 16.78 -4.78
N ASP A 135 10.68 15.64 -4.15
CA ASP A 135 11.02 14.42 -4.88
C ASP A 135 9.75 13.85 -5.53
N MET A 136 8.63 13.88 -4.81
CA MET A 136 7.33 13.43 -5.33
C MET A 136 6.72 14.38 -6.36
N ILE A 137 7.02 15.69 -6.32
CA ILE A 137 6.74 16.61 -7.44
C ILE A 137 7.42 16.09 -8.71
N THR A 138 8.70 15.73 -8.64
CA THR A 138 9.45 15.19 -9.79
C THR A 138 8.85 13.88 -10.30
N VAL A 139 8.35 13.02 -9.39
CA VAL A 139 7.63 11.79 -9.75
C VAL A 139 6.38 12.11 -10.55
N PHE A 140 5.54 13.02 -10.08
CA PHE A 140 4.29 13.36 -10.76
C PHE A 140 4.48 14.21 -12.01
N GLU A 141 5.59 14.93 -12.17
CA GLU A 141 5.99 15.53 -13.45
C GLU A 141 6.30 14.45 -14.51
N LYS A 142 6.97 13.36 -14.10
CA LYS A 142 7.29 12.21 -14.97
C LYS A 142 6.10 11.28 -15.22
N SER A 143 5.13 11.29 -14.32
CA SER A 143 3.92 10.46 -14.38
C SER A 143 2.66 11.29 -14.05
N PRO A 144 2.23 12.21 -14.95
CA PRO A 144 1.18 13.18 -14.66
C PRO A 144 -0.18 12.60 -14.34
N GLN A 145 -0.48 11.40 -14.82
CA GLN A 145 -1.73 10.68 -14.57
C GLN A 145 -1.70 9.85 -13.27
N ALA A 146 -0.52 9.62 -12.70
CA ALA A 146 -0.38 8.76 -11.53
C ALA A 146 -0.98 9.40 -10.28
N LYS A 147 -1.44 8.53 -9.37
CA LYS A 147 -2.03 8.90 -8.10
C LYS A 147 -1.01 8.78 -6.97
N TRP A 148 -1.33 9.40 -5.83
CA TRP A 148 -0.50 9.39 -4.64
C TRP A 148 -1.10 8.46 -3.59
N VAL A 149 -0.28 7.56 -3.06
CA VAL A 149 -0.57 6.82 -1.83
C VAL A 149 0.21 7.48 -0.70
N CYS A 150 -0.52 7.97 0.29
CA CYS A 150 0.08 8.65 1.43
C CYS A 150 0.39 7.62 2.52
N ASP A 151 1.65 7.22 2.64
CA ASP A 151 2.09 6.46 3.82
C ASP A 151 2.38 7.43 4.96
N VAL A 152 1.54 7.35 6.00
CA VAL A 152 1.60 8.24 7.14
C VAL A 152 2.76 7.88 8.09
N ASN A 153 3.10 6.59 8.19
CA ASN A 153 4.26 6.15 8.95
C ASN A 153 5.55 6.72 8.34
N HIS A 154 5.66 6.72 7.02
CA HIS A 154 6.78 7.33 6.32
C HIS A 154 6.87 8.84 6.59
N ILE A 155 5.75 9.57 6.64
CA ILE A 155 5.77 10.99 7.03
C ILE A 155 6.27 11.13 8.48
N TYR A 156 5.77 10.32 9.40
CA TYR A 156 6.21 10.34 10.80
C TYR A 156 7.70 10.05 10.97
N THR A 157 8.26 9.06 10.26
CA THR A 157 9.69 8.74 10.35
C THR A 157 10.59 9.83 9.79
N ASN A 158 10.11 10.62 8.82
CA ASN A 158 10.83 11.78 8.30
C ASN A 158 10.66 13.03 9.20
N ASP A 159 9.50 13.18 9.83
CA ASP A 159 9.13 14.27 10.74
C ASP A 159 8.18 13.76 11.83
N PRO A 160 8.71 13.38 13.02
CA PRO A 160 7.89 12.86 14.11
C PRO A 160 6.89 13.86 14.69
N THR A 161 6.98 15.14 14.32
CA THR A 161 5.98 16.15 14.73
C THR A 161 4.77 16.18 13.80
N LEU A 162 4.80 15.44 12.68
CA LEU A 162 3.79 15.39 11.62
C LEU A 162 3.43 16.75 11.01
N LYS A 163 4.18 17.82 11.29
CA LYS A 163 3.94 19.16 10.74
C LYS A 163 4.07 19.16 9.22
N SER A 164 4.94 18.32 8.67
CA SER A 164 5.09 18.15 7.22
C SER A 164 3.89 17.49 6.54
N ALA A 165 2.99 16.79 7.26
CA ALA A 165 1.81 16.14 6.69
C ALA A 165 0.89 17.16 5.97
N ALA A 166 0.76 18.37 6.52
CA ALA A 166 -0.01 19.44 5.90
C ALA A 166 0.59 19.89 4.56
N ALA A 167 1.92 19.92 4.43
CA ALA A 167 2.59 20.26 3.18
C ALA A 167 2.38 19.16 2.12
N TRP A 168 2.54 17.89 2.51
CA TRP A 168 2.25 16.74 1.66
C TRP A 168 0.80 16.76 1.14
N HIS A 169 -0.16 16.92 2.04
CA HIS A 169 -1.56 16.95 1.68
C HIS A 169 -1.93 18.16 0.83
N SER A 170 -1.44 19.36 1.17
CA SER A 170 -1.70 20.57 0.37
C SER A 170 -1.23 20.41 -1.08
N GLU A 171 -0.07 19.78 -1.28
CA GLU A 171 0.51 19.58 -2.61
C GLU A 171 -0.23 18.49 -3.41
N PHE A 172 -0.61 17.38 -2.77
CA PHE A 172 -1.03 16.17 -3.49
C PHE A 172 -2.46 15.70 -3.21
N LYS A 173 -3.29 16.46 -2.47
CA LYS A 173 -4.69 16.08 -2.15
C LYS A 173 -5.53 15.67 -3.36
N ASP A 174 -5.35 16.32 -4.51
CA ASP A 174 -6.12 16.02 -5.73
C ASP A 174 -5.66 14.70 -6.38
N ARG A 175 -4.45 14.24 -6.03
CA ARG A 175 -3.88 12.96 -6.45
C ARG A 175 -4.07 11.85 -5.43
N LEU A 176 -4.42 12.17 -4.19
CA LEU A 176 -4.54 11.22 -3.10
C LEU A 176 -5.57 10.12 -3.44
N ARG A 177 -5.07 8.89 -3.58
CA ARG A 177 -5.87 7.70 -3.83
C ARG A 177 -6.36 7.09 -2.52
N TYR A 178 -5.42 6.78 -1.63
CA TYR A 178 -5.67 6.19 -0.30
C TYR A 178 -4.46 6.44 0.61
N TYR A 179 -4.64 6.09 1.89
CA TYR A 179 -3.59 6.12 2.89
C TYR A 179 -3.05 4.72 3.15
N HIS A 180 -1.74 4.62 3.36
CA HIS A 180 -1.12 3.54 4.12
C HIS A 180 -0.97 3.95 5.58
N LEU A 181 -1.27 3.03 6.47
CA LEU A 181 -1.19 3.23 7.91
C LEU A 181 -0.55 2.01 8.57
N SER A 182 0.45 2.27 9.40
CA SER A 182 1.10 1.27 10.23
C SER A 182 1.76 1.94 11.43
N ALA A 183 1.87 1.20 12.54
CA ALA A 183 2.62 1.64 13.70
C ALA A 183 4.14 1.56 13.41
N PHE A 184 4.94 2.37 14.08
CA PHE A 184 6.39 2.43 13.91
C PHE A 184 7.15 1.35 14.71
N GLY A 185 6.58 0.85 15.81
CA GLY A 185 7.21 -0.12 16.70
C GLY A 185 7.61 -1.44 16.02
N GLY A 186 8.81 -1.51 15.45
CA GLY A 186 9.34 -2.70 14.79
C GLY A 186 8.75 -2.97 13.40
N PHE A 187 8.80 -4.22 12.94
CA PHE A 187 8.20 -4.62 11.66
C PHE A 187 6.67 -4.58 11.77
N HIS A 188 6.07 -3.39 11.57
CA HIS A 188 4.65 -3.25 11.23
C HIS A 188 3.74 -3.83 12.33
N SER A 189 3.82 -3.25 13.55
CA SER A 189 2.99 -3.66 14.69
C SER A 189 1.58 -3.07 14.65
N LEU A 190 0.69 -3.60 15.48
CA LEU A 190 -0.67 -3.08 15.70
C LEU A 190 -0.63 -1.86 16.64
N PHE A 191 -1.40 -0.82 16.35
CA PHE A 191 -1.56 0.37 17.20
C PHE A 191 -2.11 0.03 18.59
N ILE A 192 -3.01 -0.96 18.71
CA ILE A 192 -3.53 -1.39 20.01
C ILE A 192 -2.44 -1.96 20.92
N ASP A 193 -1.30 -2.40 20.34
CA ASP A 193 -0.17 -2.94 21.08
C ASP A 193 0.92 -1.87 21.31
N THR A 194 1.15 -0.94 20.37
CA THR A 194 2.22 0.08 20.47
C THR A 194 1.79 1.40 21.10
N HIS A 195 0.51 1.78 20.97
CA HIS A 195 -0.02 3.09 21.37
C HIS A 195 0.68 4.30 20.73
N GLU A 196 1.22 4.14 19.52
CA GLU A 196 1.77 5.24 18.70
C GLU A 196 0.65 6.03 18.02
N ASP A 197 -0.32 6.46 18.82
CA ASP A 197 -1.58 7.09 18.39
C ASP A 197 -1.35 8.34 17.54
N GLU A 198 -0.24 9.06 17.79
CA GLU A 198 0.08 10.31 17.10
C GLU A 198 0.19 10.13 15.59
N ILE A 199 0.60 8.95 15.09
CA ILE A 199 0.75 8.70 13.64
C ILE A 199 -0.61 8.88 12.93
N VAL A 200 -1.72 8.55 13.59
CA VAL A 200 -3.07 8.70 13.02
C VAL A 200 -3.41 10.16 12.70
N GLU A 201 -2.80 11.13 13.39
CA GLU A 201 -3.01 12.56 13.15
C GLU A 201 -2.52 13.02 11.77
N GLY A 202 -1.67 12.24 11.10
CA GLY A 202 -1.24 12.52 9.73
C GLY A 202 -2.30 12.22 8.65
N ILE A 203 -3.44 11.64 9.01
CA ILE A 203 -4.58 11.42 8.11
C ILE A 203 -5.41 12.69 8.01
N LEU A 204 -5.26 13.43 6.91
CA LEU A 204 -5.91 14.72 6.70
C LEU A 204 -7.19 14.67 5.84
N ASP A 205 -7.48 13.56 5.16
CA ASP A 205 -8.76 13.30 4.47
C ASP A 205 -9.32 11.92 4.86
N PRO A 206 -10.08 11.84 5.97
CA PRO A 206 -10.60 10.57 6.49
C PRO A 206 -11.67 9.91 5.59
N ASN A 207 -12.13 10.61 4.54
CA ASN A 207 -13.08 10.06 3.57
C ASN A 207 -12.40 9.13 2.56
N LYS A 208 -11.06 9.20 2.44
CA LYS A 208 -10.30 8.29 1.59
C LYS A 208 -10.22 6.89 2.21
N PRO A 209 -10.00 5.85 1.40
CA PRO A 209 -9.66 4.54 1.92
C PRO A 209 -8.37 4.63 2.74
N ILE A 210 -8.31 3.87 3.83
CA ILE A 210 -7.12 3.71 4.65
C ILE A 210 -6.82 2.22 4.69
N ILE A 211 -5.62 1.85 4.28
CA ILE A 211 -5.13 0.48 4.23
C ILE A 211 -4.11 0.32 5.34
N HIS A 212 -4.45 -0.52 6.32
CA HIS A 212 -3.56 -0.86 7.39
C HIS A 212 -2.61 -1.98 6.95
N GLU A 213 -1.31 -1.75 7.07
CA GLU A 213 -0.25 -2.68 6.64
C GLU A 213 0.54 -3.26 7.83
N GLY A 214 0.14 -2.87 9.05
CA GLY A 214 0.80 -3.16 10.32
C GLY A 214 0.39 -4.47 11.00
N PHE A 215 0.61 -5.67 10.42
CA PHE A 215 0.29 -6.92 11.13
C PHE A 215 0.89 -8.20 10.51
N ASN A 216 0.90 -9.28 11.29
CA ASN A 216 1.32 -10.62 10.94
C ASN A 216 0.15 -11.61 11.06
N MET A 217 -0.06 -12.39 10.00
CA MET A 217 -1.02 -13.49 10.00
C MET A 217 -0.32 -14.85 9.95
N PRO A 218 -0.99 -15.89 10.49
CA PRO A 218 -2.35 -15.88 11.06
C PRO A 218 -2.45 -15.39 12.51
N GLU A 219 -1.34 -15.04 13.15
CA GLU A 219 -1.24 -14.86 14.61
C GLU A 219 -2.10 -13.71 15.14
N GLN A 220 -2.30 -12.66 14.34
CA GLN A 220 -2.98 -11.43 14.78
C GLN A 220 -4.38 -11.25 14.18
N ILE A 221 -4.91 -12.24 13.44
CA ILE A 221 -6.23 -12.12 12.77
C ILE A 221 -7.35 -11.72 13.74
N GLU A 222 -7.38 -12.35 14.92
CA GLU A 222 -8.41 -12.13 15.93
C GLU A 222 -8.33 -10.73 16.54
N LYS A 223 -7.17 -10.06 16.44
CA LYS A 223 -6.97 -8.69 16.90
C LYS A 223 -7.40 -7.64 15.88
N LEU A 224 -7.49 -7.97 14.58
CA LEU A 224 -7.71 -6.97 13.52
C LEU A 224 -9.03 -6.22 13.64
N GLN A 225 -10.10 -6.87 14.12
CA GLN A 225 -11.37 -6.18 14.39
C GLN A 225 -11.22 -5.14 15.50
N ARG A 226 -10.54 -5.49 16.60
CA ARG A 226 -10.26 -4.56 17.70
C ARG A 226 -9.31 -3.44 17.28
N GLU A 227 -8.32 -3.76 16.45
CA GLU A 227 -7.39 -2.78 15.88
C GLU A 227 -8.14 -1.74 15.05
N LYS A 228 -9.03 -2.19 14.16
CA LYS A 228 -9.88 -1.30 13.36
C LYS A 228 -10.73 -0.38 14.25
N GLU A 229 -11.35 -0.92 15.29
CA GLU A 229 -12.13 -0.14 16.26
C GLU A 229 -11.26 0.87 17.02
N TYR A 230 -10.04 0.47 17.39
CA TYR A 230 -9.07 1.32 18.06
C TYR A 230 -8.70 2.53 17.18
N ILE A 231 -8.29 2.30 15.94
CA ILE A 231 -7.91 3.37 14.99
C ILE A 231 -9.11 4.29 14.71
N LEU A 232 -10.31 3.75 14.50
CA LEU A 232 -11.51 4.57 14.29
C LEU A 232 -11.82 5.49 15.49
N LYS A 233 -11.59 5.00 16.71
CA LYS A 233 -11.72 5.82 17.92
C LYS A 233 -10.69 6.94 17.98
N LEU A 234 -9.45 6.70 17.53
CA LEU A 234 -8.42 7.74 17.45
C LEU A 234 -8.80 8.84 16.45
N MET A 235 -9.29 8.44 15.27
CA MET A 235 -9.71 9.38 14.21
C MET A 235 -10.96 10.20 14.56
N SER A 236 -11.70 9.83 15.61
CA SER A 236 -12.94 10.50 16.03
C SER A 236 -12.71 11.54 17.14
N LYS A 237 -11.47 11.70 17.61
CA LYS A 237 -11.08 12.71 18.61
C LYS A 237 -10.87 14.07 17.94
#